data_AF-A0A847VTA6-F1
#
_entry.id   AF-A0A847VTA6-F1
#
_cell.length_a   1.000
_cell.length_b   1.000
_cell.length_c   1.000
_cell.angle_alpha   90.00
_cell.angle_beta   90.00
_cell.angle_gamma   90.00
#
_symmetry.space_group_name_H-M   'P 1'
#
loop_
_entity.id
_entity.type
_entity.pdbx_description
1 polymer ?
#
loop_
_entity_poly.entity_id
_entity_poly.type
_entity_poly.pdbx_seq_one_letter_code
_entity_poly.pdbx_strand_id
1 'polypeptide(L)'
;MKYLYIAIAFIILFALFRFLRKDSVKEKKQKVMKISEIKGIYYEYGAARGWSYSIEIKKEESKFFLNAIFNDPENSYKTTNLIWESEEYAQTIKMFFDRIIEVIDNNEVLSWDGFNGHDPRALDGWSFHLRINFENGSQLRAEGENSFPENYSEVRKEFYNLINEVIRIYHDNDK
;
A
#
# COMPACT_ATOMS: atom_id res chain seq x y z
N MET A 1 13.69 8.86 -62.61
CA MET A 1 12.30 8.47 -62.28
C MET A 1 12.22 7.38 -61.19
N LYS A 2 12.92 6.24 -61.27
CA LYS A 2 12.87 5.16 -60.25
C LYS A 2 13.35 5.56 -58.84
N TYR A 3 14.41 6.36 -58.72
CA TYR A 3 14.95 6.79 -57.42
C TYR A 3 14.02 7.73 -56.63
N LEU A 4 13.17 8.51 -57.32
CA LEU A 4 12.21 9.41 -56.70
C LEU A 4 11.09 8.63 -55.98
N TYR A 5 10.63 7.53 -56.58
CA TYR A 5 9.61 6.65 -55.97
C TYR A 5 10.10 5.95 -54.70
N ILE A 6 11.38 5.53 -54.68
CA ILE A 6 11.97 4.87 -53.51
C ILE A 6 12.10 5.85 -52.35
N ALA A 7 12.54 7.09 -52.62
CA ALA A 7 12.66 8.13 -51.60
C ALA A 7 11.29 8.50 -51.00
N ILE A 8 10.25 8.64 -51.83
CA ILE A 8 8.88 8.93 -51.38
C ILE A 8 8.32 7.78 -50.55
N ALA A 9 8.53 6.52 -50.96
CA ALA A 9 8.07 5.34 -50.21
C ALA A 9 8.71 5.26 -48.81
N PHE A 10 10.00 5.58 -48.69
CA PHE A 10 10.69 5.62 -47.39
C PHE A 10 10.16 6.71 -46.47
N ILE A 11 9.84 7.90 -47.00
CA ILE A 11 9.27 9.01 -46.21
C ILE A 11 7.88 8.62 -45.69
N ILE A 12 7.04 8.00 -46.53
CA ILE A 12 5.71 7.54 -46.14
C ILE A 12 5.82 6.43 -45.08
N LEU A 13 6.71 5.46 -45.26
CA LEU A 13 6.90 4.36 -44.31
C LEU A 13 7.43 4.87 -42.96
N PHE A 14 8.34 5.84 -42.98
CA PHE A 14 8.89 6.44 -41.76
C PHE A 14 7.86 7.33 -41.04
N ALA A 15 7.02 8.04 -41.78
CA ALA A 15 5.90 8.80 -41.23
C ALA A 15 4.83 7.86 -40.63
N LEU A 16 4.50 6.75 -41.31
CA LEU A 16 3.59 5.72 -40.77
C LEU A 16 4.17 5.09 -39.51
N PHE A 17 5.46 4.76 -39.49
CA PHE A 17 6.12 4.19 -38.33
C PHE A 17 6.14 5.17 -37.15
N ARG A 18 6.37 6.46 -37.40
CA ARG A 18 6.26 7.51 -36.36
C ARG A 18 4.83 7.72 -35.89
N PHE A 19 3.84 7.63 -36.76
CA PHE A 19 2.42 7.73 -36.41
C PHE A 19 1.97 6.54 -35.55
N LEU A 20 2.25 5.31 -36.00
CA LEU A 20 1.97 4.08 -35.25
C LEU A 20 2.70 4.05 -33.90
N ARG A 21 3.94 4.55 -33.83
CA ARG A 21 4.69 4.66 -32.56
C ARG A 21 4.19 5.79 -31.66
N LYS A 22 3.61 6.86 -32.22
CA LYS A 22 2.99 7.95 -31.44
C LYS A 22 1.69 7.48 -30.80
N ASP A 23 0.94 6.62 -31.47
CA ASP A 23 -0.28 6.00 -30.93
C ASP A 23 0.06 4.90 -29.90
N SER A 24 1.15 4.13 -30.10
CA SER A 24 1.58 3.13 -29.11
C SER A 24 2.16 3.73 -27.81
N VAL A 25 2.51 5.03 -27.81
CA VAL A 25 3.08 5.74 -26.66
C VAL A 25 2.01 6.55 -25.90
N LYS A 26 0.79 6.65 -26.43
CA LYS A 26 -0.28 7.50 -25.87
C LYS A 26 -1.57 6.75 -25.58
N GLU A 27 -1.46 5.65 -24.85
CA GLU A 27 -2.54 5.16 -23.96
C GLU A 27 -1.96 4.12 -22.99
N LYS A 28 -1.14 4.56 -22.03
CA LYS A 28 -1.11 3.83 -20.75
C LYS A 28 -2.50 4.05 -20.14
N LYS A 29 -3.44 3.17 -20.46
CA LYS A 29 -4.76 3.14 -19.82
C LYS A 29 -4.49 3.09 -18.32
N GLN A 30 -4.75 4.18 -17.62
CA GLN A 30 -4.50 4.26 -16.18
C GLN A 30 -5.33 3.16 -15.53
N LYS A 31 -4.66 2.17 -14.93
CA LYS A 31 -5.35 1.05 -14.29
C LYS A 31 -6.15 1.62 -13.13
N VAL A 32 -7.47 1.49 -13.20
CA VAL A 32 -8.38 1.99 -12.18
C VAL A 32 -8.19 1.14 -10.93
N MET A 33 -7.87 1.78 -9.81
CA MET A 33 -7.81 1.14 -8.50
C MET A 33 -9.23 0.85 -8.02
N LYS A 34 -9.50 -0.40 -7.63
CA LYS A 34 -10.79 -0.81 -7.09
C LYS A 34 -10.58 -1.50 -5.75
N ILE A 35 -11.43 -1.19 -4.78
CA ILE A 35 -11.41 -1.81 -3.44
C ILE A 35 -11.46 -3.35 -3.55
N SER A 36 -12.31 -3.88 -4.42
CA SER A 36 -12.45 -5.33 -4.65
C SER A 36 -11.20 -6.01 -5.20
N GLU A 37 -10.25 -5.25 -5.76
CA GLU A 37 -9.01 -5.76 -6.33
C GLU A 37 -7.83 -5.60 -5.35
N ILE A 38 -8.05 -5.10 -4.13
CA ILE A 38 -6.99 -5.02 -3.12
C ILE A 38 -6.53 -6.43 -2.75
N LYS A 39 -5.22 -6.66 -2.82
CA LYS A 39 -4.58 -7.93 -2.44
C LYS A 39 -3.51 -7.80 -1.37
N GLY A 40 -3.08 -6.59 -1.04
CA GLY A 40 -2.06 -6.38 -0.02
C GLY A 40 -2.06 -4.95 0.49
N ILE A 41 -1.94 -4.81 1.79
CA ILE A 41 -1.91 -3.54 2.50
C ILE A 41 -0.68 -3.58 3.40
N TYR A 42 0.21 -2.61 3.24
CA TYR A 42 1.31 -2.36 4.14
C TYR A 42 1.11 -0.99 4.77
N TYR A 43 1.21 -0.93 6.09
CA TYR A 43 1.12 0.30 6.87
C TYR A 43 2.24 0.34 7.89
N GLU A 44 2.93 1.46 7.94
CA GLU A 44 3.97 1.77 8.92
C GLU A 44 3.57 3.04 9.67
N TYR A 45 3.72 3.00 10.99
CA TYR A 45 3.59 4.15 11.87
C TYR A 45 4.91 4.35 12.61
N GLY A 46 5.46 5.56 12.50
CA GLY A 46 6.67 5.96 13.21
C GLY A 46 6.37 7.09 14.19
N ALA A 47 6.73 6.95 15.46
CA ALA A 47 6.72 8.08 16.40
C ALA A 47 8.16 8.55 16.65
N ALA A 48 8.41 9.86 16.60
CA ALA A 48 9.72 10.43 16.90
C ALA A 48 10.18 10.11 18.33
N ARG A 49 9.22 10.01 19.26
CA ARG A 49 9.41 9.53 20.62
C ARG A 49 8.25 8.62 20.97
N GLY A 50 8.53 7.32 21.05
CA GLY A 50 7.54 6.35 21.50
C GLY A 50 7.51 5.11 20.62
N TRP A 51 6.32 4.55 20.52
CA TRP A 51 6.11 3.27 19.88
C TRP A 51 5.95 3.42 18.36
N SER A 52 6.68 2.59 17.62
CA SER A 52 6.56 2.46 16.17
C SER A 52 6.21 1.02 15.84
N TYR A 53 5.45 0.82 14.77
CA TYR A 53 5.09 -0.50 14.28
C TYR A 53 4.89 -0.49 12.78
N SER A 54 4.95 -1.67 12.18
CA SER A 54 4.48 -1.90 10.82
C SER A 54 3.64 -3.17 10.77
N ILE A 55 2.69 -3.18 9.85
CA ILE A 55 1.85 -4.33 9.56
C ILE A 55 1.68 -4.47 8.06
N GLU A 56 1.87 -5.69 7.57
CA GLU A 56 1.55 -6.11 6.22
C GLU A 56 0.47 -7.19 6.31
N ILE A 57 -0.65 -6.98 5.63
CA ILE A 57 -1.68 -8.01 5.46
C ILE A 57 -1.92 -8.20 3.96
N LYS A 58 -1.82 -9.44 3.50
CA LYS A 58 -1.99 -9.79 2.08
C LYS A 58 -2.85 -11.03 1.88
N LYS A 59 -3.50 -11.06 0.72
CA LYS A 59 -4.27 -12.18 0.19
C LYS A 59 -3.57 -12.71 -1.06
N GLU A 60 -3.20 -13.98 -1.05
CA GLU A 60 -2.72 -14.70 -2.24
C GLU A 60 -3.69 -15.86 -2.50
N GLU A 61 -4.41 -15.79 -3.62
CA GLU A 61 -5.51 -16.72 -3.93
C GLU A 61 -6.56 -16.76 -2.81
N SER A 62 -6.65 -17.85 -2.06
CA SER A 62 -7.53 -18.03 -0.90
C SER A 62 -6.80 -17.97 0.44
N LYS A 63 -5.50 -17.68 0.46
CA LYS A 63 -4.66 -17.65 1.66
C LYS A 63 -4.40 -16.23 2.10
N PHE A 64 -4.34 -16.05 3.42
CA PHE A 64 -4.08 -14.77 4.05
C PHE A 64 -2.80 -14.83 4.86
N PHE A 65 -2.03 -13.75 4.83
CA PHE A 65 -0.76 -13.64 5.52
C PHE A 65 -0.72 -12.33 6.27
N LEU A 66 -0.17 -12.37 7.48
CA LEU A 66 0.09 -11.19 8.30
C LEU A 66 1.55 -11.19 8.73
N ASN A 67 2.22 -10.07 8.52
CA ASN A 67 3.53 -9.79 9.07
C ASN A 67 3.44 -8.50 9.88
N ALA A 68 3.85 -8.54 11.15
CA ALA A 68 3.83 -7.38 12.02
C ALA A 68 5.18 -7.22 12.73
N ILE A 69 5.72 -6.00 12.67
CA ILE A 69 6.94 -5.62 13.38
C ILE A 69 6.57 -4.54 14.39
N PHE A 70 6.83 -4.76 15.66
CA PHE A 70 6.47 -3.83 16.73
C PHE A 70 7.44 -3.93 17.90
N ASN A 71 7.56 -2.87 18.69
CA ASN A 71 8.19 -2.99 20.00
C ASN A 71 7.15 -3.52 20.99
N ASP A 72 7.46 -4.64 21.63
CA ASP A 72 6.59 -5.29 22.59
C ASP A 72 6.50 -4.45 23.88
N PRO A 73 5.31 -4.01 24.32
CA PRO A 73 5.16 -3.25 25.56
C PRO A 73 5.47 -4.07 26.82
N GLU A 74 5.31 -5.40 26.77
CA GLU A 74 5.67 -6.32 27.86
C GLU A 74 7.17 -6.68 27.81
N ASN A 75 7.83 -6.52 26.66
CA ASN A 75 9.25 -6.79 26.45
C ASN A 75 9.96 -5.65 25.68
N SER A 76 9.96 -4.46 26.29
CA SER A 76 10.34 -3.18 25.67
C SER A 76 11.79 -3.07 25.17
N TYR A 77 12.61 -4.10 25.35
CA TYR A 77 14.02 -4.12 24.94
C TYR A 77 14.26 -4.77 23.58
N LYS A 78 13.25 -5.43 22.98
CA LYS A 78 13.40 -6.08 21.67
C LYS A 78 12.21 -5.78 20.77
N THR A 79 12.53 -5.55 19.50
CA THR A 79 11.54 -5.55 18.44
C THR A 79 11.10 -6.98 18.15
N THR A 80 9.79 -7.20 18.14
CA THR A 80 9.18 -8.47 17.77
C THR A 80 8.88 -8.46 16.28
N ASN A 81 9.21 -9.55 15.59
CA ASN A 81 8.85 -9.81 14.20
C ASN A 81 7.92 -11.02 14.16
N LEU A 82 6.62 -10.76 13.98
CA LEU A 82 5.56 -11.75 14.03
C LEU A 82 5.08 -12.07 12.62
N ILE A 83 5.10 -13.35 12.27
CA ILE A 83 4.64 -13.85 10.96
C ILE A 83 3.54 -14.88 11.21
N TRP A 84 2.34 -14.61 10.70
CA TRP A 84 1.24 -15.55 10.67
C TRP A 84 0.90 -15.93 9.23
N GLU A 85 1.20 -17.19 8.90
CA GLU A 85 0.95 -17.79 7.58
C GLU A 85 0.33 -19.20 7.66
N SER A 86 0.11 -19.71 8.88
CA SER A 86 -0.48 -21.03 9.10
C SER A 86 -2.02 -21.00 9.03
N GLU A 87 -2.61 -22.17 8.76
CA GLU A 87 -4.07 -22.37 8.76
C GLU A 87 -4.73 -22.00 10.10
N GLU A 88 -3.97 -22.06 11.21
CA GLU A 88 -4.43 -21.68 12.56
C GLU A 88 -4.94 -20.22 12.61
N TYR A 89 -4.21 -19.30 11.97
CA TYR A 89 -4.53 -17.87 12.00
C TYR A 89 -5.34 -17.42 10.79
N ALA A 90 -5.60 -18.29 9.81
CA ALA A 90 -6.19 -17.91 8.52
C ALA A 90 -7.52 -17.13 8.67
N GLN A 91 -8.41 -17.59 9.55
CA GLN A 91 -9.70 -16.93 9.79
C GLN A 91 -9.52 -15.56 10.47
N THR A 92 -8.59 -15.45 11.42
CA THR A 92 -8.28 -14.20 12.13
C THR A 92 -7.68 -13.18 11.17
N ILE A 93 -6.71 -13.59 10.34
CA ILE A 93 -6.09 -12.70 9.34
C ILE A 93 -7.13 -12.25 8.32
N LYS A 94 -8.01 -13.15 7.87
CA LYS A 94 -9.11 -12.78 6.97
C LYS A 94 -10.01 -11.71 7.58
N MET A 95 -10.42 -11.87 8.84
CA MET A 95 -11.24 -10.89 9.55
C MET A 95 -10.54 -9.53 9.64
N PHE A 96 -9.23 -9.51 9.92
CA PHE A 96 -8.45 -8.28 9.92
C PHE A 96 -8.34 -7.64 8.53
N PHE A 97 -8.12 -8.44 7.49
CA PHE A 97 -8.08 -7.96 6.12
C PHE A 97 -9.42 -7.31 5.74
N ASP A 98 -10.54 -8.00 5.94
CA ASP A 98 -11.88 -7.50 5.63
C ASP A 98 -12.20 -6.20 6.39
N ARG A 99 -11.86 -6.12 7.68
CA ARG A 99 -11.99 -4.90 8.49
C ARG A 99 -11.20 -3.73 7.91
N ILE A 100 -9.94 -3.94 7.52
CA ILE A 100 -9.13 -2.85 6.95
C ILE A 100 -9.62 -2.45 5.56
N ILE A 101 -10.18 -3.37 4.77
CA ILE A 101 -10.85 -3.05 3.52
C ILE A 101 -12.02 -2.09 3.74
N GLU A 102 -12.87 -2.34 4.75
CA GLU A 102 -13.97 -1.44 5.11
C GLU A 102 -13.46 -0.06 5.55
N VAL A 103 -12.37 -0.01 6.32
CA VAL A 103 -11.73 1.26 6.74
C VAL A 103 -11.22 2.04 5.54
N ILE A 104 -10.59 1.37 4.57
CA ILE A 104 -10.09 2.00 3.34
C ILE A 104 -11.23 2.59 2.52
N ASP A 105 -12.34 1.86 2.37
CA ASP A 105 -13.50 2.28 1.60
C ASP A 105 -14.22 3.46 2.26
N ASN A 106 -14.57 3.33 3.55
CA ASN A 106 -15.32 4.34 4.30
C ASN A 106 -14.58 5.67 4.50
N ASN A 107 -13.25 5.68 4.37
CA ASN A 107 -12.43 6.87 4.59
C ASN A 107 -11.80 7.41 3.29
N GLU A 108 -12.25 6.92 2.12
CA GLU A 108 -11.79 7.36 0.80
C GLU A 108 -10.27 7.26 0.60
N VAL A 109 -9.63 6.24 1.19
CA VAL A 109 -8.17 6.11 1.23
C VAL A 109 -7.55 5.98 -0.17
N LEU A 110 -8.32 5.54 -1.18
CA LEU A 110 -7.86 5.53 -2.56
C LEU A 110 -7.48 6.91 -3.10
N SER A 111 -8.05 7.99 -2.54
CA SER A 111 -7.71 9.37 -2.89
C SER A 111 -6.32 9.80 -2.38
N TRP A 112 -5.73 9.04 -1.46
CA TRP A 112 -4.42 9.34 -0.91
C TRP A 112 -3.27 8.99 -1.86
N ASP A 113 -3.54 8.38 -3.01
CA ASP A 113 -2.49 8.01 -3.96
C ASP A 113 -1.65 9.22 -4.38
N GLY A 114 -0.35 9.13 -4.14
CA GLY A 114 0.61 10.20 -4.37
C GLY A 114 0.70 11.25 -3.27
N PHE A 115 -0.04 11.11 -2.17
CA PHE A 115 0.11 11.99 -1.00
C PHE A 115 1.53 11.89 -0.43
N ASN A 116 2.20 13.04 -0.30
CA ASN A 116 3.51 13.18 0.30
C ASN A 116 3.54 14.47 1.13
N GLY A 117 3.21 14.34 2.42
CA GLY A 117 3.12 15.46 3.35
C GLY A 117 4.35 15.57 4.24
N HIS A 118 4.87 16.77 4.45
CA HIS A 118 5.95 16.99 5.41
C HIS A 118 5.81 18.37 6.08
N ASP A 119 5.64 18.40 7.40
CA ASP A 119 5.74 19.61 8.22
C ASP A 119 7.01 19.57 9.10
N PRO A 120 8.07 20.32 8.72
CA PRO A 120 9.34 20.32 9.45
C PRO A 120 9.30 21.10 10.77
N ARG A 121 8.20 21.79 11.08
CA ARG A 121 8.11 22.66 12.28
C ARG A 121 7.68 21.90 13.54
N ALA A 122 7.19 20.68 13.41
CA ALA A 122 6.83 19.83 14.52
C ALA A 122 8.10 19.28 15.22
N LEU A 123 8.23 19.57 16.53
CA LEU A 123 9.39 19.17 17.35
C LEU A 123 9.24 17.74 17.89
N ASP A 124 8.01 17.31 18.09
CA ASP A 124 7.55 15.97 18.35
C ASP A 124 6.51 15.62 17.30
N GLY A 125 6.57 14.39 16.81
CA GLY A 125 5.82 14.07 15.61
C GLY A 125 5.70 12.60 15.37
N TRP A 126 4.89 12.29 14.37
CA TRP A 126 4.78 10.95 13.84
C TRP A 126 4.74 10.98 12.33
N SER A 127 5.11 9.85 11.76
CA SER A 127 5.05 9.59 10.34
C SER A 127 4.16 8.38 10.07
N PHE A 128 3.70 8.31 8.82
CA PHE A 128 3.13 7.10 8.29
C PHE A 128 3.64 6.82 6.87
N HIS A 129 3.61 5.55 6.50
CA HIS A 129 3.76 5.11 5.13
C HIS A 129 2.74 4.01 4.85
N LEU A 130 1.94 4.23 3.80
CA LEU A 130 0.90 3.32 3.34
C LEU A 130 1.21 2.87 1.91
N ARG A 131 1.07 1.57 1.67
CA ARG A 131 1.12 0.97 0.34
C ARG A 131 -0.02 -0.02 0.17
N ILE A 132 -0.80 0.13 -0.89
CA ILE A 132 -1.85 -0.82 -1.26
C ILE A 132 -1.54 -1.42 -2.63
N ASN A 133 -1.48 -2.73 -2.71
CA ASN A 133 -1.23 -3.49 -3.93
C ASN A 133 -2.56 -4.05 -4.46
N PHE A 134 -2.78 -3.91 -5.76
CA PHE A 134 -3.99 -4.39 -6.43
C PHE A 134 -3.69 -5.61 -7.32
N GLU A 135 -4.70 -6.45 -7.53
CA GLU A 135 -4.64 -7.63 -8.42
C GLU A 135 -4.28 -7.25 -9.85
N ASN A 136 -4.78 -6.11 -10.34
CA ASN A 136 -4.46 -5.60 -11.67
C ASN A 136 -3.01 -5.10 -11.81
N GLY A 137 -2.24 -5.06 -10.72
CA GLY A 137 -0.84 -4.61 -10.68
C GLY A 137 -0.63 -3.10 -10.50
N SER A 138 -1.69 -2.31 -10.31
CA SER A 138 -1.57 -0.95 -9.78
C SER A 138 -1.13 -0.97 -8.32
N GLN A 139 -0.65 0.17 -7.86
CA GLN A 139 -0.20 0.36 -6.49
C GLN A 139 -0.54 1.78 -6.07
N LEU A 140 -1.12 1.91 -4.88
CA LEU A 140 -1.26 3.18 -4.17
C LEU A 140 -0.06 3.38 -3.26
N ARG A 141 0.48 4.60 -3.20
CA ARG A 141 1.45 5.01 -2.18
C ARG A 141 1.08 6.34 -1.55
N ALA A 142 1.15 6.41 -0.24
CA ALA A 142 0.97 7.64 0.53
C ALA A 142 1.97 7.66 1.69
N GLU A 143 2.59 8.81 1.94
CA GLU A 143 3.47 9.02 3.07
C GLU A 143 3.27 10.41 3.67
N GLY A 144 3.48 10.53 4.98
CA GLY A 144 3.33 11.81 5.66
C GLY A 144 4.14 11.88 6.94
N GLU A 145 4.73 13.04 7.20
CA GLU A 145 5.42 13.37 8.44
C GLU A 145 4.84 14.68 8.97
N ASN A 146 4.07 14.59 10.05
CA ASN A 146 3.35 15.72 10.67
C ASN A 146 2.37 16.48 9.75
N SER A 147 2.17 15.98 8.53
CA SER A 147 1.20 16.47 7.55
C SER A 147 0.52 15.24 6.94
N PHE A 148 -0.80 15.20 7.03
CA PHE A 148 -1.58 13.99 6.79
C PHE A 148 -2.76 14.26 5.86
N PRO A 149 -3.20 13.26 5.09
CA PRO A 149 -4.38 13.41 4.24
C PRO A 149 -5.66 13.50 5.09
N GLU A 150 -6.76 13.91 4.45
CA GLU A 150 -8.07 13.89 5.08
C GLU A 150 -8.44 12.48 5.55
N ASN A 151 -9.20 12.39 6.64
CA ASN A 151 -9.58 11.14 7.33
C ASN A 151 -8.43 10.29 7.90
N TYR A 152 -7.18 10.76 7.84
CA TYR A 152 -6.02 10.01 8.35
C TYR A 152 -6.16 9.58 9.81
N SER A 153 -6.74 10.42 10.67
CA SER A 153 -6.89 10.09 12.10
C SER A 153 -7.71 8.82 12.34
N GLU A 154 -8.80 8.62 11.59
CA GLU A 154 -9.67 7.44 11.73
C GLU A 154 -8.96 6.18 11.23
N VAL A 155 -8.30 6.26 10.07
CA VAL A 155 -7.52 5.15 9.51
C VAL A 155 -6.37 4.76 10.45
N ARG A 156 -5.62 5.73 10.97
CA ARG A 156 -4.53 5.51 11.93
C ARG A 156 -5.03 4.82 13.19
N LYS A 157 -6.20 5.23 13.71
CA LYS A 157 -6.81 4.64 14.91
C LYS A 157 -7.15 3.17 14.68
N GLU A 158 -7.65 2.81 13.50
CA GLU A 158 -7.97 1.42 13.18
C GLU A 158 -6.73 0.55 13.03
N PHE A 159 -5.66 1.05 12.39
CA PHE A 159 -4.38 0.35 12.39
C PHE A 159 -3.79 0.19 13.80
N TYR A 160 -3.92 1.21 14.65
CA TYR A 160 -3.50 1.14 16.06
C TYR A 160 -4.28 0.07 16.83
N ASN A 161 -5.60 0.00 16.65
CA ASN A 161 -6.43 -1.03 17.29
C ASN A 161 -6.02 -2.44 16.82
N LEU A 162 -5.86 -2.60 15.51
CA LEU A 162 -5.44 -3.85 14.88
C LEU A 162 -4.11 -4.37 15.43
N ILE A 163 -3.08 -3.52 15.51
CA ILE A 163 -1.77 -3.97 16.02
C ILE A 163 -1.84 -4.38 17.50
N ASN A 164 -2.66 -3.71 18.32
CA ASN A 164 -2.85 -4.09 19.72
C ASN A 164 -3.59 -5.43 19.86
N GLU A 165 -4.55 -5.72 18.97
CA GLU A 165 -5.20 -7.04 18.93
C GLU A 165 -4.23 -8.14 18.52
N VAL A 166 -3.35 -7.87 17.54
CA VAL A 166 -2.28 -8.80 17.13
C VAL A 166 -1.34 -9.08 18.31
N ILE A 167 -0.89 -8.04 19.01
CA ILE A 167 -0.03 -8.17 20.20
C ILE A 167 -0.70 -9.00 21.29
N ARG A 168 -1.99 -8.74 21.56
CA ARG A 168 -2.73 -9.49 22.58
C ARG A 168 -2.79 -10.99 22.24
N ILE A 169 -3.13 -11.33 21.01
CA ILE A 169 -3.17 -12.74 20.55
C ILE A 169 -1.79 -13.38 20.64
N TYR A 170 -0.74 -12.65 20.24
CA TYR A 170 0.64 -13.11 20.36
C TYR A 170 0.99 -13.48 21.82
N HIS A 171 0.67 -12.62 22.80
CA HIS A 171 0.90 -12.91 24.21
C HIS A 171 0.00 -14.00 24.80
N ASP A 172 -1.22 -14.16 24.31
CA ASP A 172 -2.14 -15.20 24.77
C ASP A 172 -1.68 -16.60 24.31
N ASN A 173 -0.98 -16.70 23.18
CA ASN A 173 -0.46 -17.95 22.62
C ASN A 173 0.95 -18.33 23.12
N ASP A 174 1.72 -17.37 23.64
CA ASP A 174 3.04 -17.60 24.26
C ASP A 174 2.95 -18.07 25.74
N LYS A 175 1.73 -18.21 26.30
CA LYS A 175 1.46 -18.69 27.67
C LYS A 175 1.09 -20.17 27.71
#